data_AF-A0A6V7Q943-F1
#
_entry.id   AF-A0A6V7Q943-F1
#
_cell.length_a   1.000
_cell.length_b   1.000
_cell.length_c   1.000
_cell.angle_alpha   90.00
_cell.angle_beta   90.00
_cell.angle_gamma   90.00
#
_symmetry.space_group_name_H-M   'P 1'
#
loop_
_entity.id
_entity.type
_entity.pdbx_description
1 polymer ?
#
loop_
_entity_poly.entity_id
_entity_poly.type
_entity_poly.pdbx_seq_one_letter_code
_entity_poly.pdbx_strand_id
1 'polypeptide(L)'
;MAKRTSYTAAAPLLLLLLLLIQLAAVVREAAAAGSGVSCSDAVNKLIPCGSFLVGTGPAKPSARCCQSAQGLQQMATTVAKRRALCQCLKQSGPSFGVRPERAKLLPSACNLQLNIPVSPNVDCNQIS
;
A
#
# COMPACT_ATOMS: atom_id res chain seq x y z
N MET A 1 39.60 -38.24 -4.09
CA MET A 1 39.99 -37.20 -3.11
C MET A 1 38.93 -36.09 -3.15
N ALA A 2 38.05 -36.04 -2.16
CA ALA A 2 36.94 -35.08 -2.09
C ALA A 2 37.35 -33.90 -1.18
N LYS A 3 37.30 -32.67 -1.71
CA LYS A 3 37.63 -31.45 -0.98
C LYS A 3 36.48 -31.16 -0.01
N ARG A 4 36.69 -31.51 1.27
CA ARG A 4 35.80 -31.14 2.38
C ARG A 4 35.97 -29.64 2.61
N THR A 5 35.21 -28.84 1.87
CA THR A 5 35.19 -27.38 2.04
C THR A 5 34.29 -27.02 3.22
N SER A 6 34.87 -26.25 4.14
CA SER A 6 34.40 -25.88 5.47
C SER A 6 33.17 -24.97 5.43
N TYR A 7 31.98 -25.51 5.22
CA TYR A 7 30.73 -24.72 5.21
C TYR A 7 30.01 -24.62 6.57
N THR A 8 30.49 -25.26 7.64
CA THR A 8 29.70 -25.43 8.88
C THR A 8 29.77 -24.26 9.88
N ALA A 9 30.70 -23.31 9.74
CA ALA A 9 30.78 -22.13 10.63
C ALA A 9 30.33 -20.81 9.96
N ALA A 10 30.43 -20.73 8.63
CA ALA A 10 30.04 -19.53 7.87
C ALA A 10 28.60 -19.59 7.34
N ALA A 11 27.99 -20.78 7.26
CA ALA A 11 26.60 -20.95 6.83
C ALA A 11 25.57 -20.11 7.61
N PRO A 12 25.60 -20.03 8.96
CA PRO A 12 24.60 -19.23 9.68
C PRO A 12 24.77 -17.73 9.44
N LEU A 13 26.02 -17.25 9.32
CA LEU A 13 26.33 -15.87 8.97
C LEU A 13 25.93 -15.52 7.53
N LEU A 14 26.18 -16.43 6.58
CA LEU A 14 25.80 -16.25 5.18
C LEU A 14 24.26 -16.27 5.03
N LEU A 15 23.57 -17.17 5.74
CA LEU A 15 22.11 -17.23 5.80
C LEU A 15 21.52 -15.97 6.45
N LEU A 16 22.11 -15.48 7.55
CA LEU A 16 21.72 -14.21 8.17
C LEU A 16 21.91 -13.02 7.22
N LEU A 17 23.06 -12.93 6.54
CA LEU A 17 23.32 -11.86 5.57
C LEU A 17 22.35 -11.92 4.39
N LEU A 18 22.06 -13.11 3.85
CA LEU A 18 21.05 -13.29 2.80
C LEU A 18 19.66 -12.90 3.30
N LEU A 19 19.28 -13.29 4.52
CA LEU A 19 18.00 -12.93 5.12
C LEU A 19 17.86 -11.41 5.36
N LEU A 20 18.94 -10.74 5.77
CA LEU A 20 19.01 -9.28 5.90
C LEU A 20 18.91 -8.58 4.54
N ILE A 21 19.55 -9.11 3.49
CA ILE A 21 19.47 -8.59 2.13
C ILE A 21 18.05 -8.77 1.57
N GLN A 22 17.38 -9.92 1.83
CA GLN A 22 15.98 -10.13 1.46
C GLN A 22 15.04 -9.17 2.23
N LEU A 23 15.26 -8.95 3.53
CA LEU A 23 14.50 -7.96 4.31
C LEU A 23 14.69 -6.52 3.78
N ALA A 24 15.92 -6.16 3.37
CA ALA A 24 16.21 -4.85 2.81
C ALA A 24 15.63 -4.66 1.39
N ALA A 25 15.48 -5.75 0.62
CA ALA A 25 14.87 -5.72 -0.71
C ALA A 25 13.34 -5.51 -0.67
N VAL A 26 12.66 -5.91 0.42
CA VAL A 26 11.22 -5.66 0.63
C VAL A 26 10.89 -4.17 0.84
N VAL A 27 11.91 -3.30 1.01
CA VAL A 27 11.73 -1.84 1.17
C VAL A 27 11.93 -1.08 -0.16
N ARG A 28 12.11 -1.76 -1.28
CA ARG A 28 12.16 -1.08 -2.58
C ARG A 28 10.74 -0.88 -3.11
N GLU A 29 10.46 0.38 -3.50
CA GLU A 29 9.24 0.92 -4.12
C GLU A 29 8.15 1.39 -3.11
N ALA A 30 7.73 2.66 -3.03
CA ALA A 30 7.82 3.79 -3.94
C ALA A 30 8.21 5.08 -3.19
N ALA A 31 9.29 5.70 -3.66
CA ALA A 31 9.68 7.04 -3.24
C ALA A 31 8.66 8.06 -3.78
N ALA A 32 7.74 8.51 -2.93
CA ALA A 32 7.24 9.87 -3.01
C ALA A 32 8.17 10.75 -2.16
N ALA A 33 9.43 10.87 -2.59
CA ALA A 33 10.37 11.83 -2.00
C ALA A 33 9.76 13.23 -2.18
N GLY A 34 9.24 13.79 -1.09
CA GLY A 34 8.73 15.17 -1.05
C GLY A 34 7.52 15.44 -0.16
N SER A 35 6.79 14.43 0.33
CA SER A 35 5.51 14.67 1.06
C SER A 35 5.43 14.13 2.50
N GLY A 36 6.40 13.31 2.93
CA GLY A 36 6.36 12.64 4.24
C GLY A 36 5.25 11.58 4.38
N VAL A 37 4.63 11.16 3.27
CA VAL A 37 3.60 10.11 3.24
C VAL A 37 4.26 8.75 3.03
N SER A 38 3.97 7.81 3.94
CA SER A 38 4.35 6.40 3.79
C SER A 38 3.28 5.63 3.02
N CYS A 39 3.68 4.97 1.94
CA CYS A 39 2.76 4.16 1.12
C CYS A 39 2.28 2.91 1.88
N SER A 40 3.16 2.28 2.66
CA SER A 40 2.79 1.15 3.52
C SER A 40 1.76 1.56 4.56
N ASP A 41 1.89 2.75 5.16
CA ASP A 41 0.88 3.27 6.09
C ASP A 41 -0.47 3.49 5.40
N ALA A 42 -0.46 4.03 4.18
CA ALA A 42 -1.67 4.24 3.40
C ALA A 42 -2.38 2.92 3.07
N VAL A 43 -1.62 1.90 2.65
CA VAL A 43 -2.14 0.55 2.40
C VAL A 43 -2.67 -0.07 3.69
N ASN A 44 -1.96 0.10 4.82
CA ASN A 44 -2.39 -0.40 6.13
C ASN A 44 -3.74 0.17 6.58
N LYS A 45 -4.05 1.43 6.26
CA LYS A 45 -5.39 2.03 6.50
C LYS A 45 -6.51 1.38 5.70
N LEU A 46 -6.19 0.66 4.62
CA LEU A 46 -7.17 0.01 3.74
C LEU A 46 -7.28 -1.50 3.96
N ILE A 47 -6.40 -2.12 4.77
CA ILE A 47 -6.47 -3.56 5.08
C ILE A 47 -7.87 -3.99 5.56
N PRO A 48 -8.53 -3.28 6.50
CA PRO A 48 -9.85 -3.68 6.97
C PRO A 48 -10.95 -3.57 5.91
N CYS A 49 -10.66 -2.88 4.79
CA CYS A 49 -11.54 -2.74 3.64
C CYS A 49 -11.33 -3.81 2.56
N GLY A 50 -10.34 -4.70 2.73
CA GLY A 50 -9.88 -5.63 1.69
C GLY A 50 -11.02 -6.41 1.02
N SER A 51 -11.87 -7.09 1.78
CA SER A 51 -13.00 -7.87 1.22
C SER A 51 -13.98 -7.01 0.41
N PHE A 52 -14.24 -5.78 0.86
CA PHE A 52 -15.03 -4.82 0.10
C PHE A 52 -14.31 -4.43 -1.21
N LEU A 53 -13.04 -4.03 -1.12
CA LEU A 53 -12.23 -3.54 -2.23
C LEU A 53 -11.99 -4.58 -3.33
N VAL A 54 -11.86 -5.86 -2.98
CA VAL A 54 -11.65 -6.96 -3.93
C VAL A 54 -12.96 -7.60 -4.42
N GLY A 55 -14.10 -7.15 -3.87
CA GLY A 55 -15.44 -7.58 -4.30
C GLY A 55 -15.89 -8.95 -3.78
N THR A 56 -15.23 -9.50 -2.74
CA THR A 56 -15.64 -10.76 -2.10
C THR A 56 -16.54 -10.56 -0.88
N GLY A 57 -16.58 -9.33 -0.34
CA GLY A 57 -17.39 -8.94 0.81
C GLY A 57 -18.72 -8.26 0.42
N PRO A 58 -19.49 -7.80 1.42
CA PRO A 58 -20.78 -7.16 1.21
C PRO A 58 -20.72 -5.92 0.31
N ALA A 59 -21.88 -5.53 -0.23
CA ALA A 59 -22.02 -4.34 -1.07
C ALA A 59 -21.58 -3.05 -0.35
N LYS A 60 -21.72 -2.98 0.99
CA LYS A 60 -21.30 -1.87 1.84
C LYS A 60 -20.04 -2.21 2.65
N PRO A 61 -19.11 -1.27 2.87
CA PRO A 61 -17.97 -1.49 3.75
C PRO A 61 -18.40 -1.66 5.21
N SER A 62 -17.58 -2.36 6.00
CA SER A 62 -17.79 -2.48 7.45
C SER A 62 -17.52 -1.16 8.16
N ALA A 63 -18.08 -0.97 9.36
CA ALA A 63 -17.75 0.17 10.21
C ALA A 63 -16.24 0.26 10.50
N ARG A 64 -15.58 -0.88 10.72
CA ARG A 64 -14.13 -0.97 10.93
C ARG A 64 -13.34 -0.51 9.69
N CYS A 65 -13.80 -0.86 8.49
CA CYS A 65 -13.21 -0.35 7.25
C CYS A 65 -13.33 1.17 7.19
N CYS A 66 -14.53 1.72 7.38
CA CYS A 66 -14.73 3.17 7.30
C CYS A 66 -13.91 3.93 8.35
N GLN A 67 -13.87 3.44 9.60
CA GLN A 67 -13.06 4.04 10.66
C GLN A 67 -11.56 4.00 10.32
N SER A 68 -11.06 2.92 9.74
CA SER A 68 -9.65 2.84 9.33
C SER A 68 -9.34 3.75 8.14
N ALA A 69 -10.23 3.79 7.15
CA ALA A 69 -10.12 4.62 5.95
C ALA A 69 -10.17 6.13 6.24
N GLN A 70 -10.77 6.58 7.35
CA GLN A 70 -10.64 7.96 7.84
C GLN A 70 -9.17 8.36 8.07
N GLY A 71 -8.32 7.42 8.47
CA GLY A 71 -6.88 7.67 8.60
C GLY A 71 -6.22 8.07 7.27
N LEU A 72 -6.72 7.56 6.14
CA LEU A 72 -6.23 7.95 4.82
C LEU A 72 -6.56 9.42 4.50
N GLN A 73 -7.73 9.89 4.92
CA GLN A 73 -8.13 11.29 4.78
C GLN A 73 -7.19 12.21 5.60
N GLN A 74 -6.80 11.79 6.80
CA GLN A 74 -5.86 12.54 7.64
C GLN A 74 -4.44 12.60 7.05
N MET A 75 -4.08 11.65 6.19
CA MET A 75 -2.81 11.68 5.45
C MET A 75 -2.87 12.63 4.26
N ALA A 76 -4.05 12.96 3.75
CA ALA A 76 -4.30 13.69 2.50
C ALA A 76 -4.38 15.23 2.66
N THR A 77 -3.70 15.80 3.67
CA THR A 77 -3.90 17.20 4.10
C THR A 77 -3.36 18.27 3.15
N THR A 78 -2.43 17.93 2.26
CA THR A 78 -1.88 18.87 1.27
C THR A 78 -1.93 18.28 -0.13
N VAL A 79 -1.84 19.14 -1.15
CA VAL A 79 -1.79 18.72 -2.57
C VAL A 79 -0.68 17.68 -2.79
N ALA A 80 0.52 17.97 -2.30
CA ALA A 80 1.67 17.06 -2.43
C ALA A 80 1.39 15.68 -1.81
N LYS A 81 0.76 15.65 -0.63
CA LYS A 81 0.37 14.40 0.02
C LYS A 81 -0.72 13.65 -0.74
N ARG A 82 -1.73 14.35 -1.29
CA ARG A 82 -2.76 13.74 -2.14
C ARG A 82 -2.17 13.09 -3.39
N ARG A 83 -1.25 13.78 -4.07
CA ARG A 83 -0.54 13.26 -5.25
C ARG A 83 0.28 12.01 -4.90
N ALA A 84 1.02 12.06 -3.79
CA ALA A 84 1.80 10.93 -3.30
C ALA A 84 0.92 9.71 -2.97
N LEU A 85 -0.17 9.91 -2.22
CA LEU A 85 -1.14 8.85 -1.91
C LEU A 85 -1.78 8.28 -3.17
N CYS A 86 -2.16 9.14 -4.13
CA CYS A 86 -2.71 8.71 -5.41
C CYS A 86 -1.73 7.77 -6.15
N GLN A 87 -0.47 8.18 -6.27
CA GLN A 87 0.56 7.39 -6.96
C GLN A 87 0.79 6.04 -6.25
N CYS A 88 0.90 6.05 -4.92
CA CYS A 88 1.02 4.86 -4.09
C CYS A 88 -0.15 3.89 -4.34
N LEU A 89 -1.40 4.35 -4.20
CA LEU A 89 -2.58 3.50 -4.32
C LEU A 89 -2.79 2.99 -5.75
N LYS A 90 -2.44 3.81 -6.75
CA LYS A 90 -2.44 3.41 -8.16
C LYS A 90 -1.47 2.26 -8.43
N GLN A 91 -0.28 2.29 -7.85
CA GLN A 91 0.75 1.26 -8.04
C GLN A 91 0.45 -0.01 -7.24
N SER A 92 0.00 0.14 -5.99
CA SER A 92 -0.22 -0.99 -5.08
C SER A 92 -1.53 -1.75 -5.34
N GLY A 93 -2.60 -1.03 -5.72
CA GLY A 93 -3.94 -1.59 -5.85
C GLY A 93 -4.03 -2.89 -6.68
N PRO A 94 -3.45 -2.95 -7.89
CA PRO A 94 -3.47 -4.15 -8.73
C PRO A 94 -2.88 -5.39 -8.04
N SER A 95 -1.76 -5.23 -7.33
CA SER A 95 -1.08 -6.33 -6.62
C SER A 95 -1.94 -6.92 -5.49
N PHE A 96 -2.87 -6.14 -4.93
CA PHE A 96 -3.83 -6.59 -3.92
C PHE A 96 -5.17 -7.06 -4.52
N GLY A 97 -5.31 -7.10 -5.85
CA GLY A 97 -6.57 -7.46 -6.52
C GLY A 97 -7.68 -6.44 -6.29
N VAL A 98 -7.34 -5.18 -5.96
CA VAL A 98 -8.32 -4.12 -5.76
C VAL A 98 -9.08 -3.88 -7.05
N ARG A 99 -10.41 -3.92 -6.95
CA ARG A 99 -11.28 -3.65 -8.07
C ARG A 99 -11.58 -2.15 -8.17
N PRO A 100 -11.25 -1.47 -9.29
CA PRO A 100 -11.44 -0.04 -9.45
C PRO A 100 -12.85 0.45 -9.14
N GLU A 101 -13.87 -0.27 -9.59
CA GLU A 101 -15.28 0.06 -9.38
C GLU A 101 -15.68 -0.01 -7.90
N ARG A 102 -15.08 -0.91 -7.13
CA ARG A 102 -15.30 -1.00 -5.67
C ARG A 102 -14.58 0.13 -4.95
N ALA A 103 -13.34 0.40 -5.34
CA ALA A 103 -12.53 1.43 -4.72
C ALA A 103 -13.14 2.84 -4.90
N LYS A 104 -13.76 3.12 -6.06
CA LYS A 104 -14.53 4.36 -6.32
C LYS A 104 -15.70 4.57 -5.36
N LEU A 105 -16.32 3.50 -4.86
CA LEU A 105 -17.48 3.57 -3.98
C LEU A 105 -17.11 3.80 -2.52
N LEU A 106 -15.84 3.58 -2.15
CA LEU A 106 -15.40 3.65 -0.75
C LEU A 106 -15.64 5.03 -0.12
N PRO A 107 -15.29 6.17 -0.75
CA PRO A 107 -15.46 7.49 -0.14
C PRO A 107 -16.93 7.79 0.17
N SER A 108 -17.82 7.59 -0.80
CA SER A 108 -19.26 7.84 -0.61
C SER A 108 -19.89 6.85 0.37
N ALA A 109 -19.49 5.58 0.34
CA ALA A 109 -20.05 4.57 1.24
C ALA A 109 -19.63 4.76 2.71
N CYS A 110 -18.50 5.43 2.95
CA CYS A 110 -17.98 5.73 4.28
C CYS A 110 -18.11 7.20 4.69
N ASN A 111 -18.76 8.05 3.88
CA ASN A 111 -18.87 9.50 4.08
C ASN A 111 -17.51 10.19 4.28
N LEU A 112 -16.51 9.79 3.49
CA LEU A 112 -15.15 10.35 3.54
C LEU A 112 -15.03 11.51 2.55
N GLN A 113 -14.43 12.60 2.99
CA GLN A 113 -14.06 13.74 2.15
C GLN A 113 -12.67 13.49 1.55
N LEU A 114 -12.55 12.42 0.76
CA LEU A 114 -11.31 12.03 0.11
C LEU A 114 -11.24 12.57 -1.31
N ASN A 115 -10.46 13.65 -1.51
CA ASN A 115 -10.15 14.20 -2.83
C ASN A 115 -8.96 13.47 -3.48
N ILE A 116 -8.94 12.13 -3.42
CA ILE A 116 -7.97 11.31 -4.13
C ILE A 116 -8.77 10.47 -5.13
N PRO A 117 -8.65 10.71 -6.44
CA PRO A 117 -9.39 9.93 -7.41
C PRO A 117 -8.85 8.50 -7.43
N VAL A 118 -9.72 7.53 -7.14
CA VAL A 118 -9.33 6.12 -7.13
C VAL A 118 -9.74 5.49 -8.46
N SER A 119 -8.85 5.55 -9.45
CA SER A 119 -9.08 4.99 -10.79
C SER A 119 -7.73 4.53 -11.38
N PRO A 120 -7.68 3.40 -12.11
CA PRO A 120 -6.45 2.93 -12.74
C PRO A 120 -5.87 3.93 -13.75
N ASN A 121 -6.73 4.73 -14.39
CA ASN A 121 -6.34 5.74 -15.38
C ASN A 121 -6.24 7.15 -14.78
N VAL A 122 -6.23 7.30 -13.45
CA VAL A 122 -6.06 8.62 -12.84
C VAL A 122 -4.69 9.19 -13.20
N ASP A 123 -4.66 10.43 -13.66
CA ASP A 123 -3.45 11.24 -13.66
C ASP A 123 -3.33 11.92 -12.29
N CYS A 124 -2.49 11.35 -11.44
CA CYS A 124 -2.25 11.86 -10.09
C CYS A 124 -1.67 13.28 -10.08
N ASN A 125 -1.08 13.76 -11.18
CA ASN A 125 -0.49 15.10 -11.24
C ASN A 125 -1.55 16.22 -11.37
N GLN A 126 -2.75 15.88 -11.84
CA GLN A 126 -3.87 16.83 -11.99
C GLN A 126 -4.57 17.15 -10.67
N ILE A 127 -4.21 16.47 -9.57
CA ILE A 127 -4.79 16.76 -8.25
C ILE A 127 -4.29 18.12 -7.78
N SER A 128 -5.23 19.00 -7.44
CA SER A 128 -5.00 20.36 -6.90
C SER A 128 -5.33 20.44 -5.41
#